data_AF-A0A2D6A9A6-F1
#
_entry.id   AF-A0A2D6A9A6-F1
#
_cell.length_a   1.000
_cell.length_b   1.000
_cell.length_c   1.000
_cell.angle_alpha   90.00
_cell.angle_beta   90.00
_cell.angle_gamma   90.00
#
_symmetry.space_group_name_H-M   'P 1'
#
loop_
_entity.id
_entity.type
_entity.pdbx_description
1 polymer ?
#
loop_
_entity_poly.entity_id
_entity_poly.type
_entity_poly.pdbx_seq_one_letter_code
_entity_poly.pdbx_strand_id
1 'polypeptide(L)'
;MNAAPIALLLLTSFVPGQHDGNGIILPASMRTRWGNSYNYYGIGRPNQRFQEVFHGLEVGAARTLYGHGYRNNARRDAGGTQQLEIKLSVSKIPPSLMSATFAWNIGGPQTTVFKGSFTYPAMLPNTDVKHFQILVPWSKPWLWPGRLGENLLLEILNTSAVANEVFYYVDAYRGDSNVSRCYANSGPTSPTGTIDRSFGLVLCFVTSPLPPAGQFETFGAGCPGTKGNPGVVLPTSMQLLMGNSNNYSGVGRANMRYQQVFDRDQVGVGRQFLNHAYRAPWATAPGGVQNLEVRVSLSGKSAATLSTSFAANIDGAQTTVFKGRFDYPAMRPNANPRRFHVQIPWTTPWRWTQPIGKNLLVEIRNSSAASLLYPVDAHAGDAGTARLYSTDGVNATTGAVEHRYGLVFSFGYKGAVDRDPAIGNNGRPITGRSFDVTVGNVPANTAATLFMGFSKTKWGALSLPFDLTKFGAKGCSLLVSVDFVSGVATNASGTGWVRYAVPNDKGLWGLGWHNQWMVLDRGANALDLTFSNGGTVTIGGL
;
A
#
# COMPACT_ATOMS: atom_id res chain seq x y z
N MET A 1 -38.36 18.98 -5.62
CA MET A 1 -37.61 19.18 -6.88
C MET A 1 -36.96 17.85 -7.21
N ASN A 2 -37.37 17.26 -8.33
CA ASN A 2 -37.19 15.85 -8.65
C ASN A 2 -35.72 15.50 -8.90
N ALA A 3 -35.22 14.51 -8.17
CA ALA A 3 -33.96 13.85 -8.46
C ALA A 3 -34.14 12.95 -9.69
N ALA A 4 -33.39 13.23 -10.76
CA ALA A 4 -33.31 12.37 -11.93
C ALA A 4 -32.42 11.14 -11.61
N PRO A 5 -32.78 9.93 -12.05
CA PRO A 5 -31.98 8.75 -11.81
C PRO A 5 -30.77 8.71 -12.76
N ILE A 6 -29.61 8.38 -12.21
CA ILE A 6 -28.38 8.11 -12.93
C ILE A 6 -28.59 6.85 -13.78
N ALA A 7 -28.59 7.01 -15.10
CA ALA A 7 -28.69 5.91 -16.05
C ALA A 7 -27.38 5.10 -16.04
N LEU A 8 -27.49 3.85 -15.57
CA LEU A 8 -26.45 2.82 -15.64
C LEU A 8 -26.37 2.30 -17.09
N LEU A 9 -25.44 2.84 -17.88
CA LEU A 9 -25.18 2.32 -19.23
C LEU A 9 -24.34 1.03 -19.11
N LEU A 10 -24.99 -0.11 -19.31
CA LEU A 10 -24.34 -1.41 -19.52
C LEU A 10 -23.54 -1.38 -20.83
N LEU A 11 -22.25 -1.09 -20.74
CA LEU A 11 -21.30 -1.33 -21.83
C LEU A 11 -20.77 -2.76 -21.73
N THR A 12 -21.04 -3.52 -22.78
CA THR A 12 -20.52 -4.87 -23.04
C THR A 12 -19.01 -4.92 -22.86
N SER A 13 -18.54 -5.92 -22.11
CA SER A 13 -17.12 -6.16 -21.81
C SER A 13 -16.32 -6.45 -23.08
N PHE A 14 -15.55 -5.47 -23.54
CA PHE A 14 -14.39 -5.68 -24.41
C PHE A 14 -13.14 -5.45 -23.55
N VAL A 15 -12.17 -6.37 -23.59
CA VAL A 15 -10.93 -6.30 -22.81
C VAL A 15 -9.89 -5.51 -23.61
N PRO A 16 -9.47 -4.29 -23.23
CA PRO A 16 -8.42 -3.57 -23.93
C PRO A 16 -7.05 -3.93 -23.36
N GLY A 17 -6.10 -4.12 -24.28
CA GLY A 17 -4.79 -4.77 -24.11
C GLY A 17 -4.47 -5.66 -25.34
N GLN A 18 -5.47 -5.95 -26.17
CA GLN A 18 -5.31 -6.67 -27.44
C GLN A 18 -4.49 -5.84 -28.44
N HIS A 19 -3.29 -6.32 -28.77
CA HIS A 19 -2.58 -5.95 -29.99
C HIS A 19 -2.53 -7.17 -30.92
N ASP A 20 -3.73 -7.62 -31.30
CA ASP A 20 -3.92 -8.77 -32.18
C ASP A 20 -3.61 -8.33 -33.63
N GLY A 21 -2.32 -8.28 -33.99
CA GLY A 21 -1.88 -8.17 -35.40
C GLY A 21 -1.03 -6.97 -35.81
N ASN A 22 -0.67 -6.04 -34.92
CA ASN A 22 0.08 -4.81 -35.27
C ASN A 22 1.61 -4.91 -35.07
N GLY A 23 2.18 -6.11 -35.17
CA GLY A 23 3.60 -6.34 -34.96
C GLY A 23 4.14 -7.60 -35.63
N ILE A 24 5.46 -7.76 -35.57
CA ILE A 24 6.18 -8.92 -36.11
C ILE A 24 6.43 -9.90 -34.98
N ILE A 25 5.86 -11.10 -35.09
CA ILE A 25 6.15 -12.20 -34.16
C ILE A 25 7.43 -12.89 -34.62
N LEU A 26 8.40 -12.97 -33.71
CA LEU A 26 9.70 -13.62 -33.88
C LEU A 26 9.94 -14.67 -32.77
N PRO A 27 10.50 -15.84 -33.10
CA PRO A 27 10.81 -16.29 -34.47
C PRO A 27 9.54 -16.51 -35.30
N ALA A 28 9.62 -16.40 -36.62
CA ALA A 28 8.43 -16.37 -37.48
C ALA A 28 7.62 -17.67 -37.44
N SER A 29 8.27 -18.79 -37.10
CA SER A 29 7.63 -20.11 -36.94
C SER A 29 6.63 -20.17 -35.77
N MET A 30 6.62 -19.17 -34.89
CA MET A 30 5.74 -19.07 -33.71
C MET A 30 4.49 -18.21 -33.94
N ARG A 31 4.26 -17.72 -35.17
CA ARG A 31 3.08 -16.90 -35.52
C ARG A 31 1.75 -17.62 -35.33
N THR A 32 1.73 -18.95 -35.45
CA THR A 32 0.51 -19.77 -35.47
C THR A 32 0.47 -20.84 -34.39
N ARG A 33 1.47 -20.89 -33.50
CA ARG A 33 1.59 -21.89 -32.44
C ARG A 33 2.32 -21.33 -31.23
N TRP A 34 2.07 -21.92 -30.06
CA TRP A 34 2.83 -21.66 -28.84
C TRP A 34 4.24 -22.23 -28.92
N GLY A 35 5.16 -21.65 -28.16
CA GLY A 35 6.46 -22.24 -27.91
C GLY A 35 6.35 -23.55 -27.13
N ASN A 36 7.46 -24.29 -27.07
CA ASN A 36 7.58 -25.57 -26.37
C ASN A 36 8.36 -25.45 -25.05
N SER A 37 8.63 -24.23 -24.61
CA SER A 37 9.40 -23.94 -23.41
C SER A 37 8.94 -22.67 -22.72
N TYR A 38 9.57 -22.38 -21.58
CA TYR A 38 9.34 -21.17 -20.81
C TYR A 38 10.66 -20.49 -20.51
N ASN A 39 10.67 -19.16 -20.51
CA ASN A 39 11.84 -18.38 -20.18
C ASN A 39 11.50 -17.22 -19.25
N TYR A 40 12.37 -16.97 -18.28
CA TYR A 40 12.30 -15.80 -17.40
C TYR A 40 13.55 -14.91 -17.47
N TYR A 41 14.60 -15.36 -18.17
CA TYR A 41 15.78 -14.56 -18.47
C TYR A 41 15.44 -13.40 -19.42
N GLY A 42 15.95 -12.21 -19.13
CA GLY A 42 15.61 -10.99 -19.87
C GLY A 42 14.27 -10.37 -19.45
N ILE A 43 13.60 -10.93 -18.43
CA ILE A 43 12.27 -10.48 -18.02
C ILE A 43 12.22 -10.31 -16.51
N GLY A 44 12.07 -11.42 -15.77
CA GLY A 44 11.84 -11.43 -14.33
C GLY A 44 13.09 -11.64 -13.49
N ARG A 45 14.21 -12.08 -14.10
CA ARG A 45 15.45 -12.34 -13.36
C ARG A 45 16.26 -11.06 -13.12
N PRO A 46 16.55 -10.70 -11.86
CA PRO A 46 17.28 -9.49 -11.48
C PRO A 46 18.79 -9.67 -11.66
N ASN A 47 19.54 -8.57 -11.60
CA ASN A 47 21.01 -8.54 -11.74
C ASN A 47 21.51 -9.36 -12.93
N GLN A 48 20.96 -9.10 -14.12
CA GLN A 48 21.14 -9.93 -15.31
C GLN A 48 21.57 -9.09 -16.52
N ARG A 49 22.37 -9.71 -17.39
CA ARG A 49 22.51 -9.31 -18.79
C ARG A 49 21.90 -10.38 -19.70
N PHE A 50 21.15 -9.94 -20.71
CA PHE A 50 20.49 -10.81 -21.69
C PHE A 50 20.67 -10.23 -23.08
N GLN A 51 20.98 -11.10 -24.05
CA GLN A 51 20.93 -10.78 -25.47
C GLN A 51 20.15 -11.87 -26.20
N GLU A 52 19.43 -11.46 -27.23
CA GLU A 52 18.75 -12.35 -28.16
C GLU A 52 18.92 -11.84 -29.58
N VAL A 53 19.31 -12.74 -30.48
CA VAL A 53 19.51 -12.46 -31.90
C VAL A 53 18.45 -13.19 -32.69
N PHE A 54 17.68 -12.44 -33.47
CA PHE A 54 16.72 -12.97 -34.45
C PHE A 54 17.27 -12.80 -35.86
N HIS A 55 17.06 -13.81 -36.71
CA HIS A 55 17.51 -13.77 -38.10
C HIS A 55 16.85 -12.61 -38.86
N GLY A 56 17.65 -11.75 -39.49
CA GLY A 56 17.14 -10.50 -40.09
C GLY A 56 16.09 -10.69 -41.18
N LEU A 57 16.16 -11.81 -41.92
CA LEU A 57 15.14 -12.14 -42.94
C LEU A 57 13.72 -12.30 -42.35
N GLU A 58 13.59 -12.70 -41.08
CA GLU A 58 12.28 -12.83 -40.44
C GLU A 58 11.66 -11.48 -40.06
N VAL A 59 12.51 -10.47 -39.80
CA VAL A 59 12.10 -9.08 -39.56
C VAL A 59 11.62 -8.44 -40.87
N GLY A 60 12.28 -8.79 -41.98
CA GLY A 60 11.95 -8.36 -43.33
C GLY A 60 12.52 -6.98 -43.69
N ALA A 61 11.82 -6.28 -44.57
CA ALA A 61 12.24 -4.95 -45.05
C ALA A 61 12.33 -3.90 -43.93
N ALA A 62 13.09 -2.83 -44.21
CA ALA A 62 13.31 -1.71 -43.30
C ALA A 62 12.00 -1.14 -42.75
N ARG A 63 11.96 -0.86 -41.45
CA ARG A 63 10.75 -0.37 -40.75
C ARG A 63 11.08 0.18 -39.37
N THR A 64 10.20 1.02 -38.85
CA THR A 64 10.28 1.51 -37.48
C THR A 64 9.55 0.59 -36.51
N LEU A 65 10.19 0.31 -35.39
CA LEU A 65 9.68 -0.47 -34.27
C LEU A 65 9.48 0.45 -33.05
N TYR A 66 8.39 0.24 -32.31
CA TYR A 66 7.92 1.14 -31.25
C TYR A 66 7.84 0.48 -29.86
N GLY A 67 8.08 -0.82 -29.79
CA GLY A 67 7.93 -1.60 -28.58
C GLY A 67 8.14 -3.08 -28.86
N HIS A 68 8.10 -3.88 -27.80
CA HIS A 68 7.96 -5.32 -27.92
C HIS A 68 6.95 -5.84 -26.90
N GLY A 69 6.43 -7.03 -27.16
CA GLY A 69 5.52 -7.72 -26.29
C GLY A 69 5.94 -9.14 -25.96
N TYR A 70 5.43 -9.62 -24.83
CA TYR A 70 5.50 -11.01 -24.40
C TYR A 70 4.11 -11.64 -24.34
N ARG A 71 4.05 -12.94 -24.59
CA ARG A 71 2.85 -13.76 -24.44
C ARG A 71 3.16 -14.97 -23.56
N ASN A 72 2.11 -15.62 -23.07
CA ASN A 72 2.19 -16.87 -22.33
C ASN A 72 0.95 -17.70 -22.63
N ASN A 73 1.06 -19.02 -22.58
CA ASN A 73 -0.02 -19.95 -22.79
C ASN A 73 -0.85 -20.13 -21.50
N ALA A 74 -0.49 -21.08 -20.64
CA ALA A 74 -1.37 -21.51 -19.54
C ALA A 74 -0.95 -21.02 -18.14
N ARG A 75 0.20 -20.34 -18.02
CA ARG A 75 0.77 -20.00 -16.72
C ARG A 75 0.09 -18.79 -16.07
N ARG A 76 0.15 -18.74 -14.74
CA ARG A 76 -0.30 -17.61 -13.90
C ARG A 76 0.86 -17.18 -13.02
N ASP A 77 1.39 -15.98 -13.29
CA ASP A 77 2.46 -15.38 -12.49
C ASP A 77 2.03 -13.97 -12.04
N ALA A 78 2.30 -13.60 -10.79
CA ALA A 78 1.73 -12.40 -10.14
C ALA A 78 2.27 -11.05 -10.67
N GLY A 79 3.26 -11.06 -11.58
CA GLY A 79 3.96 -9.85 -11.99
C GLY A 79 4.92 -9.32 -10.92
N GLY A 80 5.59 -8.21 -11.22
CA GLY A 80 6.51 -7.54 -10.32
C GLY A 80 7.23 -6.40 -11.00
N THR A 81 8.03 -5.65 -10.25
CA THR A 81 8.70 -4.44 -10.76
C THR A 81 10.19 -4.69 -10.95
N GLN A 82 10.71 -4.34 -12.13
CA GLN A 82 12.13 -4.45 -12.49
C GLN A 82 12.69 -3.10 -12.95
N GLN A 83 13.98 -2.86 -12.74
CA GLN A 83 14.76 -1.76 -13.32
C GLN A 83 15.48 -2.27 -14.57
N LEU A 84 15.04 -1.81 -15.73
CA LEU A 84 15.50 -2.32 -17.02
C LEU A 84 16.16 -1.22 -17.85
N GLU A 85 17.19 -1.58 -18.60
CA GLU A 85 17.68 -0.84 -19.75
C GLU A 85 17.64 -1.79 -20.97
N ILE A 86 16.86 -1.40 -21.98
CA ILE A 86 16.65 -2.21 -23.19
C ILE A 86 17.28 -1.48 -24.36
N LYS A 87 18.11 -2.20 -25.10
CA LYS A 87 18.89 -1.70 -26.23
C LYS A 87 18.63 -2.52 -27.47
N LEU A 88 18.55 -1.85 -28.60
CA LEU A 88 18.47 -2.48 -29.92
C LEU A 88 19.72 -2.16 -30.70
N SER A 89 20.18 -3.14 -31.46
CA SER A 89 21.24 -2.98 -32.46
C SER A 89 21.04 -3.98 -33.59
N VAL A 90 21.87 -3.85 -34.61
CA VAL A 90 22.08 -4.91 -35.59
C VAL A 90 23.21 -5.82 -35.12
N SER A 91 23.11 -7.11 -35.45
CA SER A 91 24.19 -8.07 -35.31
C SER A 91 24.70 -8.49 -36.68
N LYS A 92 26.02 -8.60 -36.84
CA LYS A 92 26.66 -9.12 -38.06
C LYS A 92 26.82 -10.63 -38.04
N ILE A 93 26.55 -11.26 -36.89
CA ILE A 93 26.59 -12.71 -36.76
C ILE A 93 25.15 -13.25 -36.78
N PRO A 94 24.89 -14.36 -37.48
CA PRO A 94 23.59 -15.02 -37.46
C PRO A 94 23.36 -15.74 -36.12
N PRO A 95 22.11 -16.09 -35.78
CA PRO A 95 21.78 -16.84 -34.56
C PRO A 95 22.62 -18.11 -34.36
N SER A 96 22.94 -18.83 -35.44
CA SER A 96 23.77 -20.05 -35.39
C SER A 96 25.20 -19.81 -34.89
N LEU A 97 25.73 -18.59 -35.09
CA LEU A 97 27.08 -18.19 -34.71
C LEU A 97 27.12 -17.26 -33.50
N MET A 98 26.00 -17.09 -32.78
CA MET A 98 25.95 -16.26 -31.57
C MET A 98 27.07 -16.64 -30.59
N SER A 99 27.70 -15.63 -29.99
CA SER A 99 28.85 -15.75 -29.07
C SER A 99 28.43 -15.61 -27.60
N ALA A 100 29.22 -16.24 -26.72
CA ALA A 100 29.11 -16.10 -25.28
C ALA A 100 29.60 -14.71 -24.84
N THR A 101 30.49 -14.11 -25.62
CA THR A 101 30.99 -12.75 -25.39
C THR A 101 29.97 -11.75 -25.93
N PHE A 102 29.27 -11.05 -25.04
CA PHE A 102 28.17 -10.14 -25.39
C PHE A 102 28.59 -9.06 -26.41
N ALA A 103 29.82 -8.57 -26.31
CA ALA A 103 30.36 -7.55 -27.21
C ALA A 103 30.47 -8.04 -28.67
N TRP A 104 30.74 -9.33 -28.89
CA TRP A 104 30.90 -9.90 -30.24
C TRP A 104 29.56 -10.04 -30.98
N ASN A 105 28.45 -10.03 -30.25
CA ASN A 105 27.12 -10.11 -30.83
C ASN A 105 26.63 -8.73 -31.34
N ILE A 106 27.28 -7.63 -30.94
CA ILE A 106 26.91 -6.27 -31.31
C ILE A 106 27.61 -5.89 -32.62
N GLY A 107 26.84 -5.73 -33.69
CA GLY A 107 27.34 -5.43 -35.03
C GLY A 107 27.25 -3.96 -35.45
N GLY A 108 26.71 -3.09 -34.59
CA GLY A 108 26.53 -1.67 -34.86
C GLY A 108 26.17 -0.86 -33.60
N PRO A 109 25.95 0.46 -33.74
CA PRO A 109 25.59 1.32 -32.62
C PRO A 109 24.34 0.81 -31.89
N GLN A 110 24.41 0.74 -30.57
CA GLN A 110 23.26 0.40 -29.75
C GLN A 110 22.40 1.63 -29.49
N THR A 111 21.09 1.48 -29.63
CA THR A 111 20.10 2.49 -29.24
C THR A 111 19.37 2.02 -28.00
N THR A 112 19.47 2.78 -26.90
CA THR A 112 18.61 2.57 -25.74
C THR A 112 17.19 3.01 -26.09
N VAL A 113 16.26 2.06 -26.08
CA VAL A 113 14.84 2.27 -26.43
C VAL A 113 13.94 2.33 -25.20
N PHE A 114 14.40 1.80 -24.07
CA PHE A 114 13.72 1.90 -22.78
C PHE A 114 14.77 1.94 -21.67
N LYS A 115 14.56 2.79 -20.67
CA LYS A 115 15.36 2.81 -19.45
C LYS A 115 14.50 3.27 -18.28
N GLY A 116 14.42 2.45 -17.23
CA GLY A 116 13.71 2.80 -16.00
C GLY A 116 12.97 1.62 -15.39
N SER A 117 12.00 1.95 -14.56
CA SER A 117 11.19 0.97 -13.86
C SER A 117 10.07 0.44 -14.76
N PHE A 118 9.97 -0.88 -14.88
CA PHE A 118 8.86 -1.56 -15.55
C PHE A 118 8.14 -2.47 -14.57
N THR A 119 6.83 -2.29 -14.43
CA THR A 119 5.98 -3.15 -13.60
C THR A 119 5.20 -4.10 -14.50
N TYR A 120 5.56 -5.38 -14.45
CA TYR A 120 4.87 -6.44 -15.16
C TYR A 120 3.46 -6.64 -14.59
N PRO A 121 2.42 -6.72 -15.44
CA PRO A 121 1.09 -7.08 -14.99
C PRO A 121 1.05 -8.53 -14.51
N ALA A 122 0.00 -8.90 -13.77
CA ALA A 122 -0.28 -10.31 -13.54
C ALA A 122 -0.50 -11.00 -14.89
N MET A 123 0.21 -12.10 -15.11
CA MET A 123 0.11 -12.90 -16.32
C MET A 123 -1.08 -13.83 -16.21
N LEU A 124 -1.96 -13.79 -17.21
CA LEU A 124 -3.17 -14.57 -17.24
C LEU A 124 -3.10 -15.60 -18.36
N PRO A 125 -3.71 -16.79 -18.20
CA PRO A 125 -3.76 -17.77 -19.27
C PRO A 125 -4.39 -17.18 -20.51
N ASN A 126 -3.82 -17.51 -21.66
CA ASN A 126 -4.23 -17.03 -22.97
C ASN A 126 -4.26 -18.20 -23.94
N THR A 127 -5.33 -18.29 -24.71
CA THR A 127 -5.50 -19.33 -25.73
C THR A 127 -5.16 -18.83 -27.14
N ASP A 128 -5.05 -17.52 -27.35
CA ASP A 128 -4.70 -16.94 -28.63
C ASP A 128 -3.19 -16.68 -28.74
N VAL A 129 -2.55 -17.43 -29.64
CA VAL A 129 -1.12 -17.30 -29.95
C VAL A 129 -0.75 -15.90 -30.45
N LYS A 130 -1.68 -15.13 -31.02
CA LYS A 130 -1.41 -13.77 -31.50
C LYS A 130 -1.55 -12.71 -30.41
N HIS A 131 -2.02 -13.10 -29.23
CA HIS A 131 -2.31 -12.18 -28.16
C HIS A 131 -1.11 -12.02 -27.20
N PHE A 132 -0.51 -10.82 -27.21
CA PHE A 132 0.64 -10.44 -26.38
C PHE A 132 0.17 -9.54 -25.24
N GLN A 133 -0.02 -10.14 -24.06
CA GLN A 133 -0.60 -9.48 -22.88
C GLN A 133 0.32 -8.44 -22.23
N ILE A 134 1.64 -8.58 -22.42
CA ILE A 134 2.62 -7.71 -21.78
C ILE A 134 3.27 -6.90 -22.88
N LEU A 135 3.13 -5.58 -22.84
CA LEU A 135 3.73 -4.68 -23.82
C LEU A 135 4.72 -3.75 -23.11
N VAL A 136 5.93 -3.69 -23.63
CA VAL A 136 6.98 -2.76 -23.18
C VAL A 136 7.07 -1.63 -24.20
N PRO A 137 6.55 -0.43 -23.90
CA PRO A 137 6.65 0.70 -24.79
C PRO A 137 8.08 1.23 -24.83
N TRP A 138 8.52 1.67 -26.01
CA TRP A 138 9.82 2.30 -26.16
C TRP A 138 9.70 3.82 -26.09
N SER A 139 10.55 4.45 -25.28
CA SER A 139 10.68 5.91 -25.21
C SER A 139 11.29 6.48 -26.49
N LYS A 140 12.01 5.64 -27.26
CA LYS A 140 12.57 5.99 -28.56
C LYS A 140 12.25 4.88 -29.58
N PRO A 141 11.48 5.18 -30.65
CA PRO A 141 11.33 4.26 -31.76
C PRO A 141 12.67 3.92 -32.39
N TRP A 142 12.82 2.69 -32.90
CA TRP A 142 14.06 2.22 -33.49
C TRP A 142 13.84 1.79 -34.94
N LEU A 143 14.70 2.27 -35.84
CA LEU A 143 14.66 1.92 -37.26
C LEU A 143 15.44 0.63 -37.50
N TRP A 144 14.73 -0.44 -37.84
CA TRP A 144 15.32 -1.64 -38.43
C TRP A 144 15.78 -1.31 -39.86
N PRO A 145 17.06 -1.47 -40.21
CA PRO A 145 17.58 -1.06 -41.51
C PRO A 145 17.29 -2.05 -42.65
N GLY A 146 16.96 -3.31 -42.34
CA GLY A 146 16.59 -4.32 -43.35
C GLY A 146 17.69 -4.68 -44.35
N ARG A 147 18.97 -4.53 -43.99
CA ARG A 147 20.10 -4.85 -44.88
C ARG A 147 20.41 -6.34 -44.85
N LEU A 148 20.84 -6.87 -46.00
CA LEU A 148 21.26 -8.27 -46.11
C LEU A 148 22.46 -8.56 -45.20
N GLY A 149 22.42 -9.70 -44.50
CA GLY A 149 23.49 -10.13 -43.58
C GLY A 149 23.47 -9.46 -42.20
N GLU A 150 22.52 -8.56 -41.93
CA GLU A 150 22.28 -8.02 -40.60
C GLU A 150 21.15 -8.79 -39.90
N ASN A 151 21.26 -8.93 -38.58
CA ASN A 151 20.29 -9.61 -37.71
C ASN A 151 19.81 -8.66 -36.63
N LEU A 152 18.61 -8.88 -36.08
CA LEU A 152 18.08 -8.05 -35.00
C LEU A 152 18.66 -8.50 -33.67
N LEU A 153 19.35 -7.60 -32.97
CA LEU A 153 19.83 -7.82 -31.61
C LEU A 153 18.99 -7.03 -30.62
N LEU A 154 18.35 -7.75 -29.70
CA LEU A 154 17.76 -7.20 -28.49
C LEU A 154 18.73 -7.46 -27.32
N GLU A 155 19.06 -6.42 -26.56
CA GLU A 155 19.79 -6.53 -25.30
C GLU A 155 18.97 -5.97 -24.15
N ILE A 156 18.91 -6.71 -23.05
CA ILE A 156 18.22 -6.31 -21.82
C ILE A 156 19.22 -6.38 -20.67
N LEU A 157 19.40 -5.24 -20.00
CA LEU A 157 20.18 -5.10 -18.79
C LEU A 157 19.19 -4.93 -17.63
N ASN A 158 19.21 -5.84 -16.67
CA ASN A 158 18.37 -5.76 -15.48
C ASN A 158 19.23 -5.43 -14.25
N THR A 159 19.06 -4.22 -13.72
CA THR A 159 19.80 -3.69 -12.57
C THR A 159 19.06 -3.87 -11.24
N SER A 160 17.92 -4.57 -11.24
CA SER A 160 17.16 -4.83 -10.02
C SER A 160 17.98 -5.61 -9.00
N ALA A 161 17.75 -5.34 -7.71
CA ALA A 161 18.33 -6.11 -6.63
C ALA A 161 17.87 -7.58 -6.68
N VAL A 162 18.74 -8.52 -6.30
CA VAL A 162 18.42 -9.96 -6.30
C VAL A 162 17.20 -10.29 -5.43
N ALA A 163 16.98 -9.53 -4.35
CA ALA A 163 15.79 -9.64 -3.50
C ALA A 163 14.46 -9.36 -4.24
N ASN A 164 14.52 -8.75 -5.43
CA ASN A 164 13.37 -8.46 -6.28
C ASN A 164 13.23 -9.51 -7.40
N GLU A 165 13.73 -10.73 -7.22
CA GLU A 165 13.53 -11.79 -8.21
C GLU A 165 12.05 -12.11 -8.38
N VAL A 166 11.58 -12.06 -9.62
CA VAL A 166 10.22 -12.43 -9.98
C VAL A 166 10.31 -13.64 -10.90
N PHE A 167 9.81 -14.77 -10.43
CA PHE A 167 9.65 -15.97 -11.25
C PHE A 167 8.52 -15.77 -12.27
N TYR A 168 8.80 -14.96 -13.29
CA TYR A 168 7.86 -14.52 -14.31
C TYR A 168 8.26 -15.11 -15.65
N TYR A 169 7.59 -16.20 -16.02
CA TYR A 169 7.95 -17.02 -17.16
C TYR A 169 7.04 -16.76 -18.35
N VAL A 170 7.63 -16.40 -19.48
CA VAL A 170 6.88 -16.18 -20.73
C VAL A 170 7.18 -17.27 -21.76
N ASP A 171 6.43 -17.23 -22.87
CA ASP A 171 6.56 -18.15 -23.98
C ASP A 171 7.96 -18.11 -24.63
N ALA A 172 8.53 -19.29 -24.84
CA ALA A 172 9.85 -19.47 -25.42
C ALA A 172 9.88 -20.75 -26.26
N TYR A 173 10.76 -20.80 -27.26
CA TYR A 173 10.83 -21.96 -28.15
C TYR A 173 12.26 -22.44 -28.36
N ARG A 174 12.46 -23.75 -28.16
CA ARG A 174 13.69 -24.48 -28.44
C ARG A 174 13.54 -25.29 -29.73
N GLY A 175 14.49 -25.13 -30.64
CA GLY A 175 14.61 -25.85 -31.91
C GLY A 175 14.47 -24.99 -33.16
N ASP A 176 14.44 -23.65 -33.06
CA ASP A 176 14.36 -22.76 -34.22
C ASP A 176 15.73 -22.13 -34.50
N SER A 177 16.32 -22.46 -35.66
CA SER A 177 17.64 -21.95 -36.05
C SER A 177 17.70 -20.44 -36.30
N ASN A 178 16.55 -19.76 -36.38
CA ASN A 178 16.47 -18.32 -36.61
C ASN A 178 16.52 -17.50 -35.32
N VAL A 179 16.69 -18.13 -34.16
CA VAL A 179 16.84 -17.43 -32.88
C VAL A 179 17.86 -18.09 -31.98
N SER A 180 18.66 -17.27 -31.29
CA SER A 180 19.57 -17.70 -30.24
C SER A 180 19.66 -16.63 -29.18
N ARG A 181 20.00 -17.04 -27.96
CA ARG A 181 20.14 -16.13 -26.82
C ARG A 181 21.45 -16.35 -26.08
N CYS A 182 21.91 -15.31 -25.39
CA CYS A 182 23.01 -15.35 -24.45
C CYS A 182 22.58 -14.65 -23.15
N TYR A 183 22.88 -15.24 -22.00
CA TYR A 183 22.48 -14.68 -20.70
C TYR A 183 23.55 -14.85 -19.64
N ALA A 184 23.62 -13.91 -18.69
CA ALA A 184 24.50 -13.99 -17.54
C ALA A 184 23.82 -13.44 -16.29
N ASN A 185 24.02 -14.14 -15.18
CA ASN A 185 23.43 -13.81 -13.87
C ASN A 185 24.44 -13.17 -12.91
N SER A 186 25.66 -12.91 -13.40
CA SER A 186 26.72 -12.22 -12.67
C SER A 186 26.56 -10.70 -12.68
N GLY A 187 25.61 -10.17 -13.46
CA GLY A 187 25.25 -8.76 -13.46
C GLY A 187 24.97 -8.17 -14.85
N PRO A 188 24.46 -6.94 -14.92
CA PRO A 188 24.17 -6.23 -16.17
C PRO A 188 25.43 -5.84 -16.95
N THR A 189 26.62 -5.89 -16.33
CA THR A 189 27.90 -5.53 -16.95
C THR A 189 28.73 -6.75 -17.37
N SER A 190 28.20 -7.97 -17.22
CA SER A 190 28.95 -9.19 -17.52
C SER A 190 29.49 -9.21 -18.95
N PRO A 191 30.79 -9.49 -19.16
CA PRO A 191 31.39 -9.52 -20.50
C PRO A 191 31.02 -10.81 -21.26
N THR A 192 30.78 -11.89 -20.53
CA THR A 192 30.47 -13.22 -21.06
C THR A 192 29.23 -13.81 -20.39
N GLY A 193 28.58 -14.75 -21.08
CA GLY A 193 27.39 -15.47 -20.59
C GLY A 193 27.27 -16.89 -21.14
N THR A 194 26.17 -17.54 -20.80
CA THR A 194 25.78 -18.85 -21.32
C THR A 194 24.97 -18.66 -22.59
N ILE A 195 25.31 -19.40 -23.64
CA ILE A 195 24.61 -19.37 -24.93
C ILE A 195 23.67 -20.56 -25.00
N ASP A 196 22.42 -20.30 -25.41
CA ASP A 196 21.56 -21.33 -25.97
C ASP A 196 21.35 -21.04 -27.46
N ARG A 197 21.87 -21.93 -28.32
CA ARG A 197 21.59 -21.86 -29.77
C ARG A 197 20.24 -22.49 -30.07
N SER A 198 19.54 -21.92 -31.06
CA SER A 198 18.20 -22.36 -31.44
C SER A 198 17.21 -22.30 -30.28
N PHE A 199 17.35 -21.31 -29.39
CA PHE A 199 16.47 -21.10 -28.26
C PHE A 199 16.35 -19.60 -27.98
N GLY A 200 15.12 -19.13 -27.85
CA GLY A 200 14.82 -17.72 -27.59
C GLY A 200 13.43 -17.52 -27.01
N LEU A 201 13.17 -16.28 -26.62
CA LEU A 201 11.84 -15.78 -26.31
C LEU A 201 10.99 -15.71 -27.58
N VAL A 202 9.68 -15.91 -27.42
CA VAL A 202 8.74 -15.53 -28.47
C VAL A 202 8.30 -14.09 -28.22
N LEU A 203 8.69 -13.19 -29.12
CA LEU A 203 8.45 -11.75 -29.00
C LEU A 203 7.57 -11.24 -30.14
N CYS A 204 6.75 -10.24 -29.85
CA CYS A 204 6.09 -9.42 -30.86
C CYS A 204 6.76 -8.05 -30.88
N PHE A 205 7.39 -7.67 -31.99
CA PHE A 205 7.92 -6.31 -32.18
C PHE A 205 6.85 -5.41 -32.81
N VAL A 206 6.47 -4.35 -32.12
CA VAL A 206 5.34 -3.50 -32.51
C VAL A 206 5.75 -2.54 -33.61
N THR A 207 5.01 -2.53 -34.73
CA THR A 207 5.33 -1.73 -35.93
C THR A 207 4.52 -0.44 -36.04
N SER A 208 3.78 -0.08 -34.99
CA SER A 208 3.00 1.16 -34.89
C SER A 208 3.20 1.79 -33.51
N PRO A 209 3.04 3.11 -33.36
CA PRO A 209 3.11 3.76 -32.05
C PRO A 209 2.16 3.09 -31.05
N LEU A 210 2.69 2.73 -29.89
CA LEU A 210 1.88 2.24 -28.78
C LEU A 210 1.08 3.40 -28.17
N PRO A 211 -0.15 3.16 -27.67
CA PRO A 211 -0.87 4.16 -26.91
C PRO A 211 -0.02 4.65 -25.71
N PRO A 212 -0.17 5.92 -25.29
CA PRO A 212 0.50 6.39 -24.08
C PRO A 212 0.02 5.59 -22.86
N ALA A 213 0.89 5.44 -21.86
CA ALA A 213 0.53 4.76 -20.62
C ALA A 213 -0.37 5.64 -19.75
N GLY A 214 -1.37 5.03 -19.10
CA GLY A 214 -2.16 5.72 -18.08
C GLY A 214 -1.35 5.91 -16.80
N GLN A 215 -1.33 7.12 -16.25
CA GLN A 215 -0.48 7.48 -15.11
C GLN A 215 -1.25 8.14 -13.97
N PHE A 216 -0.82 7.87 -12.74
CA PHE A 216 -1.23 8.58 -11.53
C PHE A 216 0.03 9.02 -10.77
N GLU A 217 0.30 10.32 -10.73
CA GLU A 217 1.51 10.89 -10.14
C GLU A 217 1.18 11.77 -8.94
N THR A 218 1.74 11.44 -7.78
CA THR A 218 1.55 12.25 -6.57
C THR A 218 2.46 13.47 -6.55
N PHE A 219 1.99 14.59 -5.99
CA PHE A 219 2.77 15.82 -5.83
C PHE A 219 2.38 16.57 -4.55
N GLY A 220 3.24 17.49 -4.11
CA GLY A 220 3.02 18.23 -2.87
C GLY A 220 3.07 17.33 -1.63
N ALA A 221 2.68 17.89 -0.49
CA ALA A 221 2.61 17.19 0.79
C ALA A 221 1.21 17.32 1.39
N GLY A 222 0.79 16.29 2.13
CA GLY A 222 -0.36 16.42 3.03
C GLY A 222 0.02 17.27 4.23
N CYS A 223 -0.99 17.73 4.97
CA CYS A 223 -0.75 18.47 6.20
C CYS A 223 -0.93 17.62 7.46
N PRO A 224 -0.25 18.00 8.56
CA PRO A 224 -0.43 17.37 9.85
C PRO A 224 -1.90 17.30 10.26
N GLY A 225 -2.40 16.08 10.41
CA GLY A 225 -3.68 15.86 11.08
C GLY A 225 -3.60 15.91 12.59
N THR A 226 -4.64 15.43 13.28
CA THR A 226 -4.62 15.23 14.73
C THR A 226 -3.48 14.32 15.18
N LYS A 227 -2.83 13.60 14.25
CA LYS A 227 -1.66 12.73 14.51
C LYS A 227 -1.91 11.74 15.66
N GLY A 228 -3.17 11.38 15.91
CA GLY A 228 -3.56 10.68 17.13
C GLY A 228 -3.64 11.65 18.31
N ASN A 229 -4.78 12.34 18.50
CA ASN A 229 -4.95 13.15 19.70
C ASN A 229 -5.29 12.21 20.87
N PRO A 230 -4.45 12.12 21.91
CA PRO A 230 -4.81 11.36 23.10
C PRO A 230 -6.10 11.95 23.67
N GLY A 231 -7.06 11.07 23.96
CA GLY A 231 -8.25 11.48 24.68
C GLY A 231 -7.89 11.72 26.16
N VAL A 232 -8.58 11.05 27.07
CA VAL A 232 -8.23 11.12 28.50
C VAL A 232 -7.09 10.17 28.78
N VAL A 233 -5.91 10.70 29.07
CA VAL A 233 -4.77 9.90 29.51
C VAL A 233 -4.87 9.68 31.02
N LEU A 234 -4.92 8.42 31.43
CA LEU A 234 -4.98 8.01 32.83
C LEU A 234 -3.80 7.08 33.18
N PRO A 235 -3.13 7.29 34.33
CA PRO A 235 -3.34 8.40 35.27
C PRO A 235 -3.00 9.78 34.66
N THR A 236 -3.62 10.86 35.14
CA THR A 236 -3.52 12.20 34.54
C THR A 236 -2.11 12.78 34.63
N SER A 237 -1.31 12.36 35.62
CA SER A 237 0.10 12.69 35.71
C SER A 237 0.89 12.28 34.46
N MET A 238 0.43 11.27 33.72
CA MET A 238 1.08 10.73 32.52
C MET A 238 0.61 11.39 31.21
N GLN A 239 -0.20 12.44 31.28
CA GLN A 239 -0.69 13.15 30.09
C GLN A 239 0.45 13.77 29.27
N LEU A 240 1.53 14.21 29.94
CA LEU A 240 2.67 14.89 29.33
C LEU A 240 4.01 14.16 29.56
N LEU A 241 4.00 12.98 30.17
CA LEU A 241 5.19 12.21 30.52
C LEU A 241 5.03 10.77 30.07
N MET A 242 6.12 10.11 29.68
CA MET A 242 6.16 8.66 29.55
C MET A 242 6.16 8.03 30.96
N GLY A 243 5.60 6.83 31.08
CA GLY A 243 5.69 6.06 32.31
C GLY A 243 7.15 5.69 32.63
N ASN A 244 7.38 5.36 33.90
CA ASN A 244 8.70 4.95 34.42
C ASN A 244 8.82 3.42 34.55
N SER A 245 7.85 2.68 34.00
CA SER A 245 7.79 1.22 34.03
C SER A 245 7.21 0.71 32.71
N ASN A 246 7.17 -0.61 32.57
CA ASN A 246 6.43 -1.27 31.50
C ASN A 246 5.76 -2.52 32.03
N ASN A 247 4.66 -2.92 31.40
CA ASN A 247 3.91 -4.10 31.81
C ASN A 247 3.12 -4.66 30.64
N TYR A 248 2.96 -5.98 30.60
CA TYR A 248 2.15 -6.68 29.60
C TYR A 248 0.94 -7.41 30.22
N SER A 249 0.80 -7.39 31.56
CA SER A 249 -0.40 -7.83 32.26
C SER A 249 -1.54 -6.85 32.00
N GLY A 250 -2.68 -7.36 31.56
CA GLY A 250 -3.80 -6.56 31.03
C GLY A 250 -3.74 -6.35 29.51
N VAL A 251 -2.70 -6.85 28.83
CA VAL A 251 -2.52 -6.63 27.38
C VAL A 251 -2.26 -7.95 26.65
N GLY A 252 -1.10 -8.58 26.92
CA GLY A 252 -0.63 -9.76 26.19
C GLY A 252 -0.44 -11.02 27.05
N ARG A 253 -0.50 -10.93 28.38
CA ARG A 253 -0.36 -12.12 29.25
C ARG A 253 -1.61 -13.02 29.14
N ALA A 254 -1.39 -14.28 28.77
CA ALA A 254 -2.44 -15.29 28.60
C ALA A 254 -3.03 -15.79 29.92
N ASN A 255 -4.22 -16.38 29.84
CA ASN A 255 -4.99 -16.97 30.95
C ASN A 255 -5.01 -16.10 32.21
N MET A 256 -5.40 -14.83 32.07
CA MET A 256 -5.23 -13.83 33.11
C MET A 256 -6.49 -12.97 33.27
N ARG A 257 -6.73 -12.54 34.52
CA ARG A 257 -7.70 -11.52 34.89
C ARG A 257 -6.98 -10.30 35.46
N TYR A 258 -7.37 -9.12 35.02
CA TYR A 258 -6.76 -7.85 35.37
C TYR A 258 -7.85 -6.82 35.69
N GLN A 259 -7.67 -6.05 36.75
CA GLN A 259 -8.47 -4.88 37.08
C GLN A 259 -7.54 -3.70 37.33
N GLN A 260 -7.91 -2.51 36.85
CA GLN A 260 -7.26 -1.26 37.25
C GLN A 260 -8.33 -0.24 37.58
N VAL A 261 -8.15 0.41 38.72
CA VAL A 261 -9.02 1.49 39.17
C VAL A 261 -8.32 2.83 38.98
N PHE A 262 -9.08 3.82 38.54
CA PHE A 262 -8.66 5.22 38.47
C PHE A 262 -9.60 6.06 39.34
N ASP A 263 -9.02 6.81 40.26
CA ASP A 263 -9.81 7.67 41.15
C ASP A 263 -10.59 8.71 40.34
N ARG A 264 -11.78 9.06 40.84
CA ARG A 264 -12.73 9.99 40.21
C ARG A 264 -12.07 11.25 39.65
N ASP A 265 -11.16 11.86 40.41
CA ASP A 265 -10.51 13.12 40.08
C ASP A 265 -9.51 12.99 38.93
N GLN A 266 -8.98 11.78 38.70
CA GLN A 266 -8.16 11.48 37.53
C GLN A 266 -9.02 11.48 36.26
N VAL A 267 -10.21 10.86 36.30
CA VAL A 267 -11.10 10.76 35.12
C VAL A 267 -11.69 12.13 34.75
N GLY A 268 -11.91 12.98 35.74
CA GLY A 268 -12.43 14.33 35.58
C GLY A 268 -13.91 14.35 35.19
N VAL A 269 -14.29 15.33 34.37
CA VAL A 269 -15.70 15.59 34.01
C VAL A 269 -16.37 14.44 33.25
N GLY A 270 -17.70 14.38 33.33
CA GLY A 270 -18.52 13.40 32.63
C GLY A 270 -18.32 13.42 31.11
N ARG A 271 -18.22 12.22 30.50
CA ARG A 271 -17.93 12.03 29.08
C ARG A 271 -18.27 10.62 28.61
N GLN A 272 -18.28 10.41 27.30
CA GLN A 272 -18.46 9.08 26.71
C GLN A 272 -17.13 8.57 26.16
N PHE A 273 -16.82 7.31 26.46
CA PHE A 273 -15.63 6.63 25.96
C PHE A 273 -16.05 5.62 24.88
N LEU A 274 -15.26 5.58 23.80
CA LEU A 274 -15.52 4.79 22.60
C LEU A 274 -14.41 3.77 22.30
N ASN A 275 -13.29 3.88 23.00
CA ASN A 275 -12.12 3.03 22.85
C ASN A 275 -11.17 3.30 24.02
N HIS A 276 -10.12 2.49 24.09
CA HIS A 276 -8.91 2.85 24.80
C HIS A 276 -7.68 2.51 23.95
N ALA A 277 -6.56 3.10 24.30
CA ALA A 277 -5.30 2.87 23.62
C ALA A 277 -4.12 2.73 24.59
N TYR A 278 -3.08 2.06 24.11
CA TYR A 278 -1.78 1.90 24.76
C TYR A 278 -0.67 2.53 23.92
N ARG A 279 0.32 3.11 24.59
CA ARG A 279 1.55 3.58 23.96
C ARG A 279 2.71 2.65 24.27
N ALA A 280 3.66 2.59 23.35
CA ALA A 280 4.88 1.82 23.50
C ALA A 280 5.81 2.50 24.51
N PRO A 281 6.48 1.75 25.40
CA PRO A 281 7.61 2.26 26.15
C PRO A 281 8.84 2.30 25.22
N TRP A 282 10.04 2.14 25.77
CA TRP A 282 11.30 2.04 25.00
C TRP A 282 11.51 0.70 24.25
N ALA A 283 10.56 -0.23 24.32
CA ALA A 283 10.73 -1.60 23.81
C ALA A 283 10.11 -1.80 22.42
N THR A 284 10.64 -2.79 21.68
CA THR A 284 10.03 -3.33 20.46
C THR A 284 9.28 -4.62 20.77
N ALA A 285 8.19 -4.90 20.05
CA ALA A 285 7.49 -6.19 20.12
C ALA A 285 6.88 -6.53 18.75
N PRO A 286 6.87 -7.82 18.33
CA PRO A 286 6.45 -8.21 16.98
C PRO A 286 4.95 -8.06 16.70
N GLY A 287 4.13 -7.78 17.72
CA GLY A 287 2.67 -7.83 17.59
C GLY A 287 2.15 -9.27 17.61
N GLY A 288 0.83 -9.43 17.54
CA GLY A 288 0.20 -10.74 17.55
C GLY A 288 -1.22 -10.74 18.10
N VAL A 289 -1.85 -11.89 18.02
CA VAL A 289 -3.28 -12.04 18.28
C VAL A 289 -3.54 -12.45 19.73
N GLN A 290 -4.55 -11.85 20.36
CA GLN A 290 -5.06 -12.26 21.67
C GLN A 290 -6.59 -12.29 21.71
N ASN A 291 -7.17 -13.17 22.54
CA ASN A 291 -8.60 -13.25 22.83
C ASN A 291 -8.90 -12.47 24.11
N LEU A 292 -9.50 -11.29 23.95
CA LEU A 292 -9.73 -10.35 25.04
C LEU A 292 -11.22 -10.17 25.32
N GLU A 293 -11.55 -9.96 26.58
CA GLU A 293 -12.81 -9.39 27.03
C GLU A 293 -12.49 -8.18 27.93
N VAL A 294 -12.93 -6.99 27.51
CA VAL A 294 -12.75 -5.74 28.23
C VAL A 294 -14.10 -5.30 28.78
N ARG A 295 -14.15 -5.08 30.08
CA ARG A 295 -15.32 -4.60 30.80
C ARG A 295 -15.01 -3.31 31.51
N VAL A 296 -16.00 -2.41 31.56
CA VAL A 296 -15.90 -1.14 32.27
C VAL A 296 -17.07 -1.04 33.24
N SER A 297 -16.78 -0.58 34.46
CA SER A 297 -17.77 -0.36 35.50
C SER A 297 -17.36 0.76 36.44
N LEU A 298 -18.24 1.08 37.38
CA LEU A 298 -17.89 1.88 38.54
C LEU A 298 -17.24 1.01 39.62
N SER A 299 -16.49 1.65 40.51
CA SER A 299 -16.01 1.04 41.76
C SER A 299 -16.26 1.97 42.94
N GLY A 300 -16.71 1.42 44.06
CA GLY A 300 -16.69 2.09 45.36
C GLY A 300 -15.32 2.04 46.05
N LYS A 301 -14.32 1.36 45.46
CA LYS A 301 -12.94 1.33 45.96
C LYS A 301 -12.11 2.39 45.28
N SER A 302 -11.28 3.09 46.04
CA SER A 302 -10.24 3.98 45.51
C SER A 302 -8.97 3.21 45.18
N ALA A 303 -8.03 3.85 44.50
CA ALA A 303 -6.69 3.32 44.29
C ALA A 303 -6.01 2.91 45.61
N ALA A 304 -6.24 3.64 46.70
CA ALA A 304 -5.69 3.34 48.02
C ALA A 304 -6.38 2.15 48.74
N THR A 305 -7.59 1.77 48.34
CA THR A 305 -8.43 0.78 49.05
C THR A 305 -8.86 -0.40 48.18
N LEU A 306 -8.20 -0.58 47.03
CA LEU A 306 -8.47 -1.68 46.12
C LEU A 306 -8.36 -3.04 46.84
N SER A 307 -9.37 -3.88 46.71
CA SER A 307 -9.43 -5.21 47.34
C SER A 307 -8.66 -6.23 46.52
N THR A 308 -8.15 -7.27 47.19
CA THR A 308 -7.63 -8.49 46.56
C THR A 308 -8.72 -9.36 45.92
N SER A 309 -9.99 -9.14 46.27
CA SER A 309 -11.13 -9.83 45.65
C SER A 309 -11.64 -9.03 44.44
N PHE A 310 -11.64 -9.66 43.27
CA PHE A 310 -12.12 -9.03 42.02
C PHE A 310 -13.59 -8.59 42.11
N ALA A 311 -14.42 -9.37 42.81
CA ALA A 311 -15.84 -9.05 42.96
C ALA A 311 -16.07 -7.85 43.89
N ALA A 312 -15.26 -7.70 44.94
CA ALA A 312 -15.39 -6.61 45.91
C ALA A 312 -15.02 -5.23 45.35
N ASN A 313 -14.36 -5.20 44.18
CA ASN A 313 -13.99 -3.97 43.48
C ASN A 313 -15.07 -3.48 42.51
N ILE A 314 -16.10 -4.28 42.21
CA ILE A 314 -17.13 -3.95 41.24
C ILE A 314 -18.34 -3.34 41.96
N ASP A 315 -18.80 -2.21 41.45
CA ASP A 315 -19.96 -1.49 41.99
C ASP A 315 -21.05 -1.37 40.92
N GLY A 316 -22.05 -2.25 41.02
CA GLY A 316 -23.13 -2.36 40.04
C GLY A 316 -22.79 -3.22 38.82
N ALA A 317 -23.52 -2.99 37.72
CA ALA A 317 -23.39 -3.78 36.50
C ALA A 317 -22.10 -3.44 35.73
N GLN A 318 -21.43 -4.47 35.22
CA GLN A 318 -20.32 -4.30 34.27
C GLN A 318 -20.84 -4.20 32.84
N THR A 319 -20.29 -3.26 32.07
CA THR A 319 -20.54 -3.18 30.62
C THR A 319 -19.38 -3.85 29.89
N THR A 320 -19.68 -4.85 29.05
CA THR A 320 -18.67 -5.42 28.14
C THR A 320 -18.50 -4.47 26.96
N VAL A 321 -17.36 -3.79 26.89
CA VAL A 321 -17.07 -2.80 25.86
C VAL A 321 -16.32 -3.40 24.69
N PHE A 322 -15.61 -4.52 24.87
CA PHE A 322 -14.99 -5.29 23.79
C PHE A 322 -14.97 -6.77 24.16
N LYS A 323 -15.23 -7.65 23.20
CA LYS A 323 -15.04 -9.09 23.36
C LYS A 323 -14.70 -9.72 22.02
N GLY A 324 -13.58 -10.45 21.97
CA GLY A 324 -13.20 -11.20 20.80
C GLY A 324 -11.69 -11.21 20.56
N ARG A 325 -11.33 -11.55 19.33
CA ARG A 325 -9.95 -11.61 18.85
C ARG A 325 -9.47 -10.21 18.50
N PHE A 326 -8.38 -9.77 19.12
CA PHE A 326 -7.70 -8.52 18.82
C PHE A 326 -6.30 -8.80 18.27
N ASP A 327 -5.94 -8.14 17.18
CA ASP A 327 -4.63 -8.26 16.55
C ASP A 327 -3.77 -7.05 16.94
N TYR A 328 -2.80 -7.27 17.83
CA TYR A 328 -1.88 -6.23 18.26
C TYR A 328 -0.88 -5.94 17.14
N PRO A 329 -0.73 -4.69 16.70
CA PRO A 329 0.29 -4.33 15.71
C PRO A 329 1.69 -4.49 16.31
N ALA A 330 2.72 -4.57 15.47
CA ALA A 330 4.10 -4.50 15.94
C ALA A 330 4.34 -3.20 16.71
N MET A 331 4.87 -3.32 17.92
CA MET A 331 5.20 -2.19 18.78
C MET A 331 6.57 -1.63 18.40
N ARG A 332 6.66 -0.31 18.30
CA ARG A 332 7.91 0.42 18.07
C ARG A 332 8.14 1.40 19.22
N PRO A 333 9.40 1.59 19.66
CA PRO A 333 9.73 2.55 20.71
C PRO A 333 9.21 3.94 20.38
N ASN A 334 8.71 4.63 21.39
CA ASN A 334 8.19 5.98 21.26
C ASN A 334 8.51 6.82 22.48
N ALA A 335 9.05 8.02 22.26
CA ALA A 335 9.34 8.98 23.32
C ALA A 335 8.24 10.05 23.47
N ASN A 336 7.26 10.12 22.57
CA ASN A 336 6.19 11.10 22.62
C ASN A 336 5.03 10.60 23.51
N PRO A 337 4.78 11.22 24.67
CA PRO A 337 3.73 10.78 25.59
C PRO A 337 2.32 10.91 25.02
N ARG A 338 2.12 11.72 23.97
CA ARG A 338 0.80 11.87 23.36
C ARG A 338 0.47 10.79 22.34
N ARG A 339 1.43 9.95 21.95
CA ARG A 339 1.28 9.01 20.84
C ARG A 339 0.99 7.60 21.34
N PHE A 340 -0.23 7.13 21.09
CA PHE A 340 -0.65 5.77 21.40
C PHE A 340 -0.65 4.92 20.12
N HIS A 341 -0.11 3.71 20.22
CA HIS A 341 0.20 2.84 19.09
C HIS A 341 -0.85 1.76 18.87
N VAL A 342 -1.51 1.35 19.95
CA VAL A 342 -2.50 0.29 19.92
C VAL A 342 -3.81 0.87 20.39
N GLN A 343 -4.83 0.83 19.55
CA GLN A 343 -6.18 1.23 19.92
C GLN A 343 -7.09 0.00 19.89
N ILE A 344 -7.73 -0.29 21.02
CA ILE A 344 -8.76 -1.32 21.12
C ILE A 344 -10.13 -0.63 20.99
N PRO A 345 -10.86 -0.85 19.88
CA PRO A 345 -12.16 -0.25 19.68
C PRO A 345 -13.18 -0.84 20.65
N TRP A 346 -14.18 -0.06 21.06
CA TRP A 346 -15.29 -0.58 21.84
C TRP A 346 -16.51 -0.83 20.96
N THR A 347 -17.10 -2.02 21.06
CA THR A 347 -18.38 -2.37 20.42
C THR A 347 -19.56 -1.74 21.14
N THR A 348 -19.42 -1.47 22.44
CA THR A 348 -20.43 -0.77 23.25
C THR A 348 -19.80 0.49 23.86
N PRO A 349 -20.22 1.69 23.46
CA PRO A 349 -19.82 2.91 24.14
C PRO A 349 -20.17 2.90 25.63
N TRP A 350 -19.32 3.49 26.48
CA TRP A 350 -19.60 3.59 27.91
C TRP A 350 -19.52 5.03 28.39
N ARG A 351 -20.47 5.43 29.25
CA ARG A 351 -20.61 6.81 29.72
C ARG A 351 -20.10 6.94 31.15
N TRP A 352 -19.08 7.78 31.33
CA TRP A 352 -18.69 8.30 32.64
C TRP A 352 -19.62 9.45 33.01
N THR A 353 -20.46 9.25 34.02
CA THR A 353 -21.37 10.28 34.55
C THR A 353 -20.78 11.05 35.72
N GLN A 354 -19.55 10.72 36.12
CA GLN A 354 -18.90 11.25 37.32
C GLN A 354 -19.79 11.12 38.58
N PRO A 355 -20.19 9.90 39.00
CA PRO A 355 -21.04 9.70 40.19
C PRO A 355 -20.25 9.82 41.50
N ILE A 356 -20.79 10.56 42.48
CA ILE A 356 -20.10 10.86 43.76
C ILE A 356 -19.72 9.55 44.47
N GLY A 357 -18.50 9.49 45.02
CA GLY A 357 -18.00 8.32 45.74
C GLY A 357 -17.68 7.11 44.87
N LYS A 358 -17.67 7.26 43.54
CA LYS A 358 -17.36 6.18 42.60
C LYS A 358 -16.14 6.53 41.75
N ASN A 359 -15.36 5.50 41.44
CA ASN A 359 -14.15 5.53 40.63
C ASN A 359 -14.37 4.73 39.33
N LEU A 360 -13.49 4.92 38.35
CA LEU A 360 -13.53 4.15 37.10
C LEU A 360 -12.79 2.84 37.29
N LEU A 361 -13.42 1.72 36.95
CA LEU A 361 -12.79 0.40 36.92
C LEU A 361 -12.76 -0.14 35.50
N VAL A 362 -11.58 -0.55 35.05
CA VAL A 362 -11.41 -1.33 33.83
C VAL A 362 -10.99 -2.74 34.21
N GLU A 363 -11.74 -3.73 33.74
CA GLU A 363 -11.40 -5.15 33.85
C GLU A 363 -11.03 -5.69 32.47
N ILE A 364 -9.91 -6.43 32.39
CA ILE A 364 -9.46 -7.10 31.19
C ILE A 364 -9.26 -8.58 31.51
N ARG A 365 -9.90 -9.43 30.72
CA ARG A 365 -9.72 -10.89 30.75
C ARG A 365 -9.06 -11.31 29.45
N ASN A 366 -8.00 -12.10 29.55
CA ASN A 366 -7.31 -12.64 28.40
C ASN A 366 -7.39 -14.17 28.43
N SER A 367 -8.18 -14.75 27.54
CA SER A 367 -8.40 -16.20 27.42
C SER A 367 -7.53 -16.85 26.34
N SER A 368 -6.48 -16.15 25.89
CA SER A 368 -5.52 -16.71 24.93
C SER A 368 -4.77 -17.91 25.52
N ALA A 369 -4.38 -18.85 24.65
CA ALA A 369 -3.60 -20.01 25.04
C ALA A 369 -2.11 -19.68 25.29
N ALA A 370 -1.57 -18.65 24.63
CA ALA A 370 -0.17 -18.26 24.71
C ALA A 370 -0.03 -16.75 24.98
N SER A 371 0.94 -16.41 25.83
CA SER A 371 1.24 -15.01 26.14
C SER A 371 1.93 -14.34 24.96
N LEU A 372 1.51 -13.13 24.64
CA LEU A 372 2.22 -12.19 23.79
C LEU A 372 3.06 -11.27 24.68
N LEU A 373 4.39 -11.32 24.55
CA LEU A 373 5.27 -10.39 25.24
C LEU A 373 5.12 -9.00 24.58
N TYR A 374 4.20 -8.21 25.13
CA TYR A 374 3.80 -6.92 24.59
C TYR A 374 3.84 -5.85 25.70
N PRO A 375 5.03 -5.40 26.11
CA PRO A 375 5.18 -4.46 27.21
C PRO A 375 4.66 -3.09 26.78
N VAL A 376 3.54 -2.65 27.34
CA VAL A 376 3.04 -1.28 27.14
C VAL A 376 3.54 -0.37 28.25
N ASP A 377 3.41 0.94 28.03
CA ASP A 377 3.79 1.95 29.00
C ASP A 377 2.99 1.81 30.32
N ALA A 378 3.70 1.86 31.44
CA ALA A 378 3.15 1.73 32.78
C ALA A 378 3.83 2.72 33.73
N HIS A 379 3.14 3.07 34.81
CA HIS A 379 3.67 4.03 35.78
C HIS A 379 3.56 3.51 37.20
N ALA A 380 4.65 3.67 37.95
CA ALA A 380 4.77 3.42 39.38
C ALA A 380 4.94 4.77 40.12
N GLY A 381 4.11 5.01 41.13
CA GLY A 381 4.16 6.18 42.01
C GLY A 381 2.89 7.02 42.08
N ASP A 382 1.93 6.83 41.16
CA ASP A 382 0.72 7.66 41.11
C ASP A 382 -0.36 7.23 42.12
N ALA A 383 -0.73 8.11 43.04
CA ALA A 383 -1.67 7.81 44.11
C ALA A 383 -3.12 7.55 43.64
N GLY A 384 -3.48 8.00 42.44
CA GLY A 384 -4.83 7.89 41.88
C GLY A 384 -5.06 6.64 41.03
N THR A 385 -4.10 5.71 40.97
CA THR A 385 -4.26 4.43 40.26
C THR A 385 -3.77 3.25 41.09
N ALA A 386 -4.45 2.11 40.94
CA ALA A 386 -3.98 0.82 41.45
C ALA A 386 -4.49 -0.31 40.56
N ARG A 387 -3.75 -1.43 40.56
CA ARG A 387 -4.15 -2.63 39.81
C ARG A 387 -4.31 -3.85 40.71
N LEU A 388 -5.14 -4.77 40.26
CA LEU A 388 -5.31 -6.12 40.76
C LEU A 388 -5.13 -7.09 39.58
N TYR A 389 -4.31 -8.13 39.73
CA TYR A 389 -4.14 -9.13 38.67
C TYR A 389 -4.01 -10.55 39.23
N SER A 390 -4.39 -11.54 38.42
CA SER A 390 -4.15 -12.96 38.69
C SER A 390 -3.88 -13.71 37.39
N THR A 391 -3.01 -14.72 37.49
CA THR A 391 -2.64 -15.65 36.42
C THR A 391 -3.26 -17.03 36.61
N ASP A 392 -4.13 -17.18 37.61
CA ASP A 392 -4.82 -18.44 37.92
C ASP A 392 -6.03 -18.67 37.02
N GLY A 393 -6.26 -17.74 36.08
CA GLY A 393 -7.25 -17.85 35.02
C GLY A 393 -8.17 -16.64 34.90
N VAL A 394 -8.93 -16.60 33.81
CA VAL A 394 -9.87 -15.51 33.49
C VAL A 394 -11.03 -15.35 34.49
N ASN A 395 -11.25 -16.36 35.34
CA ASN A 395 -12.30 -16.39 36.36
C ASN A 395 -11.75 -16.34 37.79
N ALA A 396 -10.47 -16.00 37.98
CA ALA A 396 -9.87 -15.88 39.31
C ALA A 396 -10.73 -14.98 40.22
N THR A 397 -10.96 -15.44 41.45
CA THR A 397 -11.76 -14.72 42.46
C THR A 397 -10.92 -13.72 43.23
N THR A 398 -9.64 -14.02 43.42
CA THR A 398 -8.64 -13.19 44.11
C THR A 398 -7.40 -12.97 43.24
N GLY A 399 -6.56 -12.02 43.63
CA GLY A 399 -5.28 -11.74 42.96
C GLY A 399 -4.35 -10.86 43.80
N ALA A 400 -3.23 -10.47 43.20
CA ALA A 400 -2.25 -9.56 43.79
C ALA A 400 -2.62 -8.10 43.51
N VAL A 401 -2.70 -7.29 44.56
CA VAL A 401 -2.92 -5.83 44.47
C VAL A 401 -1.57 -5.12 44.46
N GLU A 402 -1.43 -4.16 43.57
CA GLU A 402 -0.32 -3.22 43.57
C GLU A 402 -0.87 -1.80 43.59
N HIS A 403 -0.70 -1.14 44.73
CA HIS A 403 -1.05 0.26 44.91
C HIS A 403 -0.04 1.15 44.21
N ARG A 404 -0.51 2.28 43.68
CA ARG A 404 0.30 3.26 42.97
C ARG A 404 1.00 2.70 41.73
N TYR A 405 0.44 1.67 41.13
CA TYR A 405 0.96 1.05 39.92
C TYR A 405 -0.17 0.75 38.94
N GLY A 406 0.06 1.00 37.65
CA GLY A 406 -0.90 0.65 36.61
C GLY A 406 -0.40 0.90 35.20
N LEU A 407 -1.17 0.43 34.22
CA LEU A 407 -0.95 0.77 32.82
C LEU A 407 -1.35 2.23 32.56
N VAL A 408 -0.70 2.86 31.57
CA VAL A 408 -1.15 4.15 31.05
C VAL A 408 -2.16 3.93 29.93
N PHE A 409 -3.40 4.34 30.17
CA PHE A 409 -4.49 4.27 29.18
C PHE A 409 -4.70 5.64 28.53
N SER A 410 -5.04 5.66 27.23
CA SER A 410 -5.74 6.80 26.63
C SER A 410 -7.15 6.38 26.26
N PHE A 411 -8.17 6.95 26.92
CA PHE A 411 -9.57 6.70 26.58
C PHE A 411 -10.09 7.69 25.54
N GLY A 412 -10.80 7.19 24.53
CA GLY A 412 -11.26 8.03 23.42
C GLY A 412 -10.10 8.53 22.57
N TYR A 413 -9.03 7.73 22.47
CA TYR A 413 -7.95 7.94 21.52
C TYR A 413 -8.54 7.99 20.11
N LYS A 414 -8.30 9.09 19.40
CA LYS A 414 -8.71 9.23 18.01
C LYS A 414 -7.45 9.10 17.17
N GLY A 415 -7.06 7.89 16.76
CA GLY A 415 -5.83 7.73 15.98
C GLY A 415 -5.88 6.65 14.92
N ALA A 416 -5.24 6.97 13.80
CA ALA A 416 -4.49 6.11 12.88
C ALA A 416 -4.21 7.03 11.68
N VAL A 417 -3.04 7.64 11.50
CA VAL A 417 -1.69 7.07 11.38
C VAL A 417 -0.72 8.22 11.73
N ASP A 418 0.51 7.94 12.19
CA ASP A 418 1.60 8.93 12.31
C ASP A 418 2.11 9.38 10.92
N ARG A 419 1.18 9.75 10.04
CA ARG A 419 1.40 10.11 8.65
C ARG A 419 0.30 11.08 8.25
N ASP A 420 0.68 12.08 7.49
CA ASP A 420 -0.27 13.02 6.91
C ASP A 420 -1.22 12.27 5.96
N PRO A 421 -2.47 12.74 5.78
CA PRO A 421 -3.39 12.15 4.81
C PRO A 421 -2.70 11.98 3.45
N ALA A 422 -2.86 10.81 2.85
CA ALA A 422 -2.16 10.46 1.62
C ALA A 422 -3.15 10.05 0.54
N ILE A 423 -3.03 10.68 -0.63
CA ILE A 423 -3.75 10.26 -1.83
C ILE A 423 -2.99 9.13 -2.54
N GLY A 424 -3.74 8.20 -3.13
CA GLY A 424 -3.20 7.14 -3.98
C GLY A 424 -4.20 6.74 -5.05
N ASN A 425 -3.92 5.62 -5.73
CA ASN A 425 -4.83 5.03 -6.71
C ASN A 425 -4.79 3.51 -6.71
N ASN A 426 -5.92 2.88 -7.03
CA ASN A 426 -6.02 1.47 -7.38
C ASN A 426 -6.45 1.33 -8.84
N GLY A 427 -5.75 0.51 -9.62
CA GLY A 427 -5.93 0.43 -11.06
C GLY A 427 -5.24 1.58 -11.81
N ARG A 428 -5.34 1.58 -13.14
CA ARG A 428 -4.71 2.58 -14.02
C ARG A 428 -5.77 3.39 -14.77
N PRO A 429 -5.55 4.68 -15.02
CA PRO A 429 -6.44 5.53 -15.82
C PRO A 429 -6.29 5.19 -17.30
N ILE A 430 -6.89 4.08 -17.72
CA ILE A 430 -6.84 3.59 -19.10
C ILE A 430 -8.24 3.62 -19.70
N THR A 431 -8.34 4.02 -20.97
CA THR A 431 -9.61 4.03 -21.72
C THR A 431 -10.32 2.68 -21.67
N GLY A 432 -11.63 2.70 -21.40
CA GLY A 432 -12.46 1.51 -21.28
C GLY A 432 -12.37 0.78 -19.93
N ARG A 433 -11.66 1.36 -18.93
CA ARG A 433 -11.53 0.81 -17.58
C ARG A 433 -11.96 1.81 -16.52
N SER A 434 -12.08 1.32 -15.30
CA SER A 434 -12.19 2.17 -14.12
C SER A 434 -10.93 2.10 -13.28
N PHE A 435 -10.67 3.18 -12.54
CA PHE A 435 -9.67 3.21 -11.49
C PHE A 435 -10.22 3.98 -10.30
N ASP A 436 -9.67 3.71 -9.13
CA ASP A 436 -10.06 4.37 -7.89
C ASP A 436 -8.99 5.37 -7.50
N VAL A 437 -9.40 6.60 -7.15
CA VAL A 437 -8.55 7.54 -6.41
C VAL A 437 -8.83 7.32 -4.94
N THR A 438 -7.80 7.02 -4.16
CA THR A 438 -7.89 6.56 -2.78
C THR A 438 -7.36 7.60 -1.81
N VAL A 439 -7.81 7.54 -0.56
CA VAL A 439 -7.22 8.24 0.59
C VAL A 439 -6.89 7.23 1.68
N GLY A 440 -5.74 7.41 2.31
CA GLY A 440 -5.34 6.70 3.53
C GLY A 440 -4.70 7.64 4.54
N ASN A 441 -4.34 7.09 5.70
CA ASN A 441 -3.81 7.85 6.85
C ASN A 441 -4.78 8.90 7.39
N VAL A 442 -6.07 8.55 7.45
CA VAL A 442 -7.13 9.45 7.91
C VAL A 442 -7.91 8.82 9.05
N PRO A 443 -8.61 9.61 9.90
CA PRO A 443 -9.46 9.05 10.94
C PRO A 443 -10.46 8.03 10.40
N ALA A 444 -10.68 6.96 11.16
CA ALA A 444 -11.68 5.96 10.84
C ALA A 444 -13.10 6.53 10.93
N ASN A 445 -14.01 6.07 10.06
CA ASN A 445 -15.43 6.44 10.06
C ASN A 445 -15.66 7.97 10.05
N THR A 446 -14.83 8.71 9.31
CA THR A 446 -14.94 10.17 9.16
C THR A 446 -15.35 10.56 7.74
N ALA A 447 -15.86 11.77 7.58
CA ALA A 447 -16.15 12.33 6.27
C ALA A 447 -14.85 12.74 5.56
N ALA A 448 -14.72 12.35 4.30
CA ALA A 448 -13.66 12.80 3.41
C ALA A 448 -14.26 13.25 2.08
N THR A 449 -13.63 14.24 1.46
CA THR A 449 -14.09 14.88 0.23
C THR A 449 -12.95 14.93 -0.76
N LEU A 450 -13.14 14.37 -1.95
CA LEU A 450 -12.22 14.47 -3.07
C LEU A 450 -12.53 15.73 -3.86
N PHE A 451 -11.53 16.58 -4.01
CA PHE A 451 -11.51 17.67 -4.97
C PHE A 451 -10.88 17.18 -6.26
N MET A 452 -11.54 17.46 -7.38
CA MET A 452 -11.00 17.29 -8.72
C MET A 452 -10.89 18.66 -9.38
N GLY A 453 -9.76 18.92 -10.01
CA GLY A 453 -9.48 20.19 -10.65
C GLY A 453 -8.60 20.07 -11.90
N PHE A 454 -8.77 21.00 -12.82
CA PHE A 454 -7.97 21.09 -14.04
C PHE A 454 -6.67 21.90 -13.87
N SER A 455 -6.45 22.50 -12.69
CA SER A 455 -5.22 23.23 -12.40
C SER A 455 -4.64 22.89 -11.03
N LYS A 456 -3.31 22.86 -10.96
CA LYS A 456 -2.53 22.79 -9.72
C LYS A 456 -1.69 24.05 -9.47
N THR A 457 -1.94 25.12 -10.23
CA THR A 457 -1.21 26.41 -10.13
C THR A 457 -2.13 27.61 -9.92
N LYS A 458 -3.40 27.52 -10.32
CA LYS A 458 -4.39 28.60 -10.20
C LYS A 458 -5.80 28.07 -9.92
N TRP A 459 -6.56 28.81 -9.12
CA TRP A 459 -8.01 28.64 -8.98
C TRP A 459 -8.67 30.01 -8.98
N GLY A 460 -9.17 30.44 -10.15
CA GLY A 460 -9.56 31.82 -10.37
C GLY A 460 -8.40 32.79 -10.11
N ALA A 461 -8.60 33.74 -9.19
CA ALA A 461 -7.57 34.69 -8.77
C ALA A 461 -6.53 34.10 -7.78
N LEU A 462 -6.80 32.94 -7.19
CA LEU A 462 -5.94 32.33 -6.17
C LEU A 462 -4.77 31.59 -6.83
N SER A 463 -3.55 31.84 -6.33
CA SER A 463 -2.37 31.04 -6.66
C SER A 463 -2.35 29.75 -5.84
N LEU A 464 -2.03 28.62 -6.48
CA LEU A 464 -1.85 27.33 -5.83
C LEU A 464 -0.36 26.96 -5.78
N PRO A 465 0.14 26.31 -4.71
CA PRO A 465 -0.55 25.98 -3.45
C PRO A 465 -1.07 27.20 -2.68
N PHE A 466 -2.30 27.13 -2.19
CA PHE A 466 -2.90 28.22 -1.39
C PHE A 466 -2.89 27.85 0.10
N ASP A 467 -2.18 28.63 0.92
CA ASP A 467 -2.05 28.41 2.36
C ASP A 467 -3.37 28.71 3.10
N LEU A 468 -3.87 27.70 3.82
CA LEU A 468 -5.14 27.76 4.56
C LEU A 468 -4.98 28.20 6.02
N THR A 469 -3.77 28.59 6.44
CA THR A 469 -3.47 29.00 7.82
C THR A 469 -4.38 30.14 8.30
N LYS A 470 -4.62 31.15 7.45
CA LYS A 470 -5.49 32.29 7.79
C LYS A 470 -6.96 31.92 7.98
N PHE A 471 -7.37 30.75 7.46
CA PHE A 471 -8.72 30.23 7.59
C PHE A 471 -8.87 29.27 8.76
N GLY A 472 -7.80 29.01 9.51
CA GLY A 472 -7.83 28.13 10.68
C GLY A 472 -7.32 26.72 10.43
N ALA A 473 -6.92 26.38 9.19
CA ALA A 473 -6.26 25.11 8.86
C ALA A 473 -4.73 25.29 8.76
N LYS A 474 -4.09 25.58 9.90
CA LYS A 474 -2.64 25.83 9.98
C LYS A 474 -1.83 24.65 9.45
N GLY A 475 -0.90 24.94 8.54
CA GLY A 475 -0.03 23.94 7.92
C GLY A 475 -0.67 23.15 6.78
N CYS A 476 -1.93 23.45 6.43
CA CYS A 476 -2.61 22.88 5.28
C CYS A 476 -2.61 23.82 4.09
N SER A 477 -2.53 23.25 2.90
CA SER A 477 -2.61 23.97 1.63
C SER A 477 -3.61 23.31 0.70
N LEU A 478 -4.38 24.12 -0.01
CA LEU A 478 -5.12 23.68 -1.17
C LEU A 478 -4.16 23.58 -2.36
N LEU A 479 -4.00 22.38 -2.91
CA LEU A 479 -3.03 22.06 -3.96
C LEU A 479 -3.63 22.04 -5.37
N VAL A 480 -4.96 21.94 -5.47
CA VAL A 480 -5.70 21.79 -6.72
C VAL A 480 -6.85 22.79 -6.79
N SER A 481 -7.26 23.18 -7.99
CA SER A 481 -8.53 23.86 -8.18
C SER A 481 -9.69 22.94 -7.74
N VAL A 482 -10.76 23.54 -7.22
CA VAL A 482 -11.95 22.80 -6.80
C VAL A 482 -13.02 23.00 -7.85
N ASP A 483 -12.92 22.22 -8.93
CA ASP A 483 -13.85 22.30 -10.06
C ASP A 483 -15.00 21.29 -9.89
N PHE A 484 -14.69 20.12 -9.31
CA PHE A 484 -15.68 19.11 -8.91
C PHE A 484 -15.37 18.55 -7.52
N VAL A 485 -16.42 18.05 -6.86
CA VAL A 485 -16.38 17.58 -5.48
C VAL A 485 -17.09 16.23 -5.36
N SER A 486 -16.50 15.28 -4.63
CA SER A 486 -17.12 13.98 -4.33
C SER A 486 -16.89 13.61 -2.87
N GLY A 487 -17.96 13.33 -2.13
CA GLY A 487 -17.90 12.98 -0.71
C GLY A 487 -17.93 11.47 -0.47
N VAL A 488 -17.18 11.00 0.52
CA VAL A 488 -17.17 9.61 0.99
C VAL A 488 -17.07 9.57 2.52
N ALA A 489 -17.48 8.44 3.11
CA ALA A 489 -17.11 8.10 4.49
C ALA A 489 -15.92 7.14 4.46
N THR A 490 -14.92 7.38 5.30
CA THR A 490 -13.79 6.45 5.47
C THR A 490 -14.24 5.22 6.24
N ASN A 491 -13.62 4.07 5.98
CA ASN A 491 -13.92 2.84 6.70
C ASN A 491 -13.23 2.79 8.08
N ALA A 492 -13.40 1.67 8.79
CA ALA A 492 -12.81 1.43 10.10
C ALA A 492 -11.26 1.46 10.12
N SER A 493 -10.63 1.30 8.97
CA SER A 493 -9.17 1.36 8.81
C SER A 493 -8.67 2.75 8.39
N GLY A 494 -9.55 3.74 8.26
CA GLY A 494 -9.15 5.08 7.85
C GLY A 494 -8.77 5.15 6.37
N THR A 495 -9.51 4.44 5.51
CA THR A 495 -9.36 4.54 4.04
C THR A 495 -10.69 4.80 3.34
N GLY A 496 -10.64 5.45 2.18
CA GLY A 496 -11.79 5.76 1.33
C GLY A 496 -11.39 5.90 -0.14
N TRP A 497 -12.35 5.89 -1.07
CA TRP A 497 -12.06 6.02 -2.49
C TRP A 497 -13.23 6.56 -3.32
N VAL A 498 -12.91 7.21 -4.44
CA VAL A 498 -13.84 7.56 -5.52
C VAL A 498 -13.42 6.83 -6.78
N ARG A 499 -14.38 6.22 -7.48
CA ARG A 499 -14.15 5.51 -8.73
C ARG A 499 -14.38 6.41 -9.93
N TYR A 500 -13.40 6.50 -10.82
CA TYR A 500 -13.57 7.08 -12.15
C TYR A 500 -13.73 5.97 -13.19
N ALA A 501 -14.76 6.08 -14.02
CA ALA A 501 -14.90 5.27 -15.23
C ALA A 501 -14.36 6.08 -16.43
N VAL A 502 -13.39 5.51 -17.14
CA VAL A 502 -12.77 6.15 -18.31
C VAL A 502 -13.43 5.60 -19.57
N PRO A 503 -14.11 6.42 -20.39
CA PRO A 503 -14.69 5.98 -21.65
C PRO A 503 -13.65 5.33 -22.57
N ASN A 504 -14.08 4.38 -23.40
CA ASN A 504 -13.21 3.74 -24.39
C ASN A 504 -13.03 4.62 -25.64
N ASP A 505 -12.45 5.80 -25.45
CA ASP A 505 -12.23 6.79 -26.52
C ASP A 505 -10.76 7.21 -26.57
N LYS A 506 -10.11 6.99 -27.71
CA LYS A 506 -8.70 7.34 -27.94
C LYS A 506 -8.48 8.86 -27.89
N GLY A 507 -9.51 9.67 -28.14
CA GLY A 507 -9.45 11.12 -28.02
C GLY A 507 -9.15 11.61 -26.59
N LEU A 508 -9.29 10.74 -25.59
CA LEU A 508 -8.96 11.04 -24.20
C LEU A 508 -7.49 10.80 -23.84
N TRP A 509 -6.69 10.20 -24.72
CA TRP A 509 -5.29 9.92 -24.42
C TRP A 509 -4.49 11.21 -24.19
N GLY A 510 -3.76 11.26 -23.08
CA GLY A 510 -3.04 12.45 -22.63
C GLY A 510 -3.90 13.47 -21.88
N LEU A 511 -5.23 13.31 -21.84
CA LEU A 511 -6.09 14.14 -20.99
C LEU A 511 -5.73 13.90 -19.53
N GLY A 512 -5.55 14.97 -18.77
CA GLY A 512 -5.20 14.87 -17.36
C GLY A 512 -5.93 15.86 -16.48
N TRP A 513 -5.99 15.53 -15.20
CA TRP A 513 -6.57 16.36 -14.14
C TRP A 513 -5.87 16.10 -12.81
N HIS A 514 -6.14 16.93 -11.82
CA HIS A 514 -5.55 16.88 -10.50
C HIS A 514 -6.60 16.58 -9.44
N ASN A 515 -6.18 15.91 -8.37
CA ASN A 515 -7.03 15.50 -7.28
C ASN A 515 -6.37 15.80 -5.93
N GLN A 516 -7.17 16.12 -4.91
CA GLN A 516 -6.71 16.25 -3.53
C GLN A 516 -7.86 15.87 -2.58
N TRP A 517 -7.55 15.20 -1.47
CA TRP A 517 -8.53 14.93 -0.44
C TRP A 517 -8.53 16.02 0.64
N MET A 518 -9.72 16.43 1.06
CA MET A 518 -10.00 17.14 2.30
C MET A 518 -10.71 16.19 3.26
N VAL A 519 -10.34 16.18 4.53
CA VAL A 519 -10.76 15.18 5.50
C VAL A 519 -11.20 15.88 6.78
N LEU A 520 -12.36 15.49 7.32
CA LEU A 520 -12.78 15.90 8.65
C LEU A 520 -11.94 15.19 9.71
N ASP A 521 -11.09 15.94 10.39
CA ASP A 521 -10.17 15.47 11.42
C ASP A 521 -10.29 16.35 12.68
N ARG A 522 -11.21 15.96 13.55
CA ARG A 522 -11.61 16.75 14.73
C ARG A 522 -10.47 16.93 15.72
N GLY A 523 -10.06 18.17 15.90
CA GLY A 523 -8.97 18.60 16.77
C GLY A 523 -7.65 18.82 16.03
N ALA A 524 -7.60 18.67 14.70
CA ALA A 524 -6.37 18.88 13.94
C ALA A 524 -5.96 20.36 13.93
N ASN A 525 -6.95 21.24 13.80
CA ASN A 525 -6.81 22.70 13.77
C ASN A 525 -8.19 23.35 14.01
N ALA A 526 -8.29 24.68 13.90
CA ALA A 526 -9.52 25.41 14.21
C ALA A 526 -10.70 25.08 13.28
N LEU A 527 -10.43 24.49 12.10
CA LEU A 527 -11.46 24.04 11.17
C LEU A 527 -11.80 22.56 11.30
N ASP A 528 -11.08 21.79 12.11
CA ASP A 528 -11.19 20.33 12.15
C ASP A 528 -10.97 19.69 10.76
N LEU A 529 -10.14 20.28 9.89
CA LEU A 529 -9.93 19.83 8.51
C LEU A 529 -8.47 19.56 8.20
N THR A 530 -8.20 18.48 7.50
CA THR A 530 -6.87 18.13 6.99
C THR A 530 -6.92 17.83 5.51
N PHE A 531 -5.76 17.90 4.86
CA PHE A 531 -5.62 17.81 3.42
C PHE A 531 -4.51 16.84 3.06
N SER A 532 -4.73 16.04 2.03
CA SER A 532 -3.70 15.14 1.49
C SER A 532 -2.72 15.88 0.60
N ASN A 533 -1.64 15.19 0.21
CA ASN A 533 -0.90 15.53 -1.00
C ASN A 533 -1.83 15.45 -2.24
N GLY A 534 -1.38 16.01 -3.36
CA GLY A 534 -2.11 16.00 -4.63
C GLY A 534 -1.79 14.78 -5.51
N GLY A 535 -2.67 14.45 -6.43
CA GLY A 535 -2.49 13.38 -7.43
C GLY A 535 -2.90 13.83 -8.82
N THR A 536 -2.01 13.71 -9.81
CA THR A 536 -2.28 14.00 -11.22
C THR A 536 -2.63 12.71 -11.94
N VAL A 537 -3.78 12.67 -12.57
CA VAL A 537 -4.20 11.61 -13.49
C VAL A 537 -3.82 12.02 -14.90
N THR A 538 -3.31 11.09 -15.70
CA THR A 538 -3.17 11.20 -17.16
C THR A 538 -3.76 9.94 -17.80
N ILE A 539 -4.77 10.10 -18.65
CA ILE A 539 -5.40 8.97 -19.35
C ILE A 539 -4.46 8.41 -20.40
N GLY A 540 -4.35 7.09 -20.47
CA GLY A 540 -3.64 6.36 -21.52
C GLY A 540 -4.45 5.23 -22.13
N GLY A 541 -3.81 4.48 -23.01
CA GLY A 541 -4.32 3.24 -23.59
C GLY A 541 -3.64 1.96 -23.07
N LEU A 542 -2.63 2.08 -22.20
CA LEU A 542 -1.81 0.98 -21.64
C LEU A 542 -1.50 1.11 -20.15
#